data_AF-A0A3N9MQW5-F1
#
_entry.id   AF-A0A3N9MQW5-F1
#
_cell.length_a   1.000
_cell.length_b   1.000
_cell.length_c   1.000
_cell.angle_alpha   90.00
_cell.angle_beta   90.00
_cell.angle_gamma   90.00
#
_symmetry.space_group_name_H-M   'P 1'
#
loop_
_entity.id
_entity.type
_entity.pdbx_description
1 polymer ?
#
loop_
_entity_poly.entity_id
_entity_poly.type
_entity_poly.pdbx_seq_one_letter_code
_entity_poly.pdbx_strand_id
1 'polypeptide(L)'
;MSFGRVILALIGALILLIAAAWAIDMYHKGDSELRDSMEFAGAVIGGAGVLFSAFYGFLVAADSAAVARRRRSLEIIDQLNEQHIVRTRVMLETGIKKSPDPYEYLTSKDNLKADTHFYLGLLEDIALTIRSHVADEQVLYESLSFILTEAYKTFQPFIDSLRAEYSGDQTLYSEIEKLSQRWSICRSYRTNKKLKRLI
;
A
#
# COMPACT_ATOMS: atom_id res chain seq x y z
N MET A 1 -11.65 -14.83 -0.35
CA MET A 1 -13.13 -14.82 -0.45
C MET A 1 -13.63 -16.18 0.01
N SER A 2 -14.49 -16.26 1.02
CA SER A 2 -14.94 -17.58 1.51
C SER A 2 -15.79 -18.26 0.44
N PHE A 3 -15.55 -19.56 0.22
CA PHE A 3 -16.25 -20.40 -0.76
C PHE A 3 -17.78 -20.27 -0.66
N GLY A 4 -18.32 -20.08 0.55
CA GLY A 4 -19.75 -19.85 0.78
C GLY A 4 -20.33 -18.58 0.15
N ARG A 5 -19.56 -17.49 0.02
CA ARG A 5 -20.06 -16.25 -0.62
C ARG A 5 -20.23 -16.43 -2.13
N VAL A 6 -19.38 -17.23 -2.76
CA VAL A 6 -19.48 -17.55 -4.19
C VAL A 6 -20.71 -18.43 -4.45
N ILE A 7 -20.95 -19.45 -3.62
CA ILE A 7 -22.13 -20.31 -3.74
C ILE A 7 -23.43 -19.51 -3.58
N LEU A 8 -23.50 -18.63 -2.57
CA LEU A 8 -24.67 -17.76 -2.38
C LEU A 8 -24.92 -16.84 -3.59
N ALA A 9 -23.87 -16.29 -4.19
CA ALA A 9 -23.99 -15.47 -5.40
C ALA A 9 -24.50 -16.29 -6.60
N LEU A 10 -24.01 -17.52 -6.78
CA LEU A 10 -24.45 -18.42 -7.86
C LEU A 10 -25.92 -18.85 -7.69
N ILE A 11 -26.34 -19.18 -6.47
CA ILE A 11 -27.74 -19.51 -6.16
C ILE A 11 -28.63 -18.29 -6.43
N GLY A 12 -28.22 -17.10 -6.00
CA GLY A 12 -28.96 -15.86 -6.27
C GLY A 12 -29.11 -15.56 -7.76
N ALA A 13 -28.03 -15.75 -8.55
CA ALA A 13 -28.07 -15.59 -9.99
C ALA A 13 -29.02 -16.60 -10.67
N LEU A 14 -29.01 -17.86 -10.22
CA LEU A 14 -29.91 -18.89 -10.74
C LEU A 14 -31.39 -18.57 -10.47
N ILE A 15 -31.72 -18.12 -9.26
CA ILE A 15 -33.08 -17.70 -8.90
C ILE A 15 -33.54 -16.53 -9.78
N LEU A 16 -32.67 -15.54 -10.02
CA LEU A 16 -32.98 -14.41 -10.90
C LEU A 16 -33.22 -14.86 -12.35
N LEU A 17 -32.44 -15.81 -12.87
CA LEU A 17 -32.64 -16.36 -14.21
C LEU A 17 -33.98 -17.10 -14.34
N ILE A 18 -34.37 -17.87 -13.32
CA ILE A 18 -35.67 -18.56 -13.28
C ILE A 18 -36.81 -17.55 -13.24
N ALA A 19 -36.71 -16.53 -12.39
CA ALA A 19 -37.71 -15.47 -12.30
C ALA A 19 -37.84 -14.68 -13.61
N ALA A 20 -36.71 -14.38 -14.28
CA ALA A 20 -36.70 -13.72 -15.58
C ALA A 20 -37.36 -14.58 -16.67
N ALA A 21 -37.06 -15.89 -16.71
CA ALA A 21 -37.69 -16.81 -17.65
C ALA A 21 -39.21 -16.90 -17.44
N TRP A 22 -39.66 -16.95 -16.19
CA TRP A 22 -41.08 -16.90 -15.83
C TRP A 22 -41.75 -15.60 -16.26
N ALA A 23 -41.09 -14.45 -16.04
CA ALA A 23 -41.60 -13.16 -16.46
C ALA A 23 -41.71 -13.06 -18.00
N ILE A 24 -40.75 -13.61 -18.74
CA ILE A 24 -40.80 -13.65 -20.22
C ILE A 24 -41.98 -14.50 -20.72
N ASP A 25 -42.23 -15.66 -20.10
CA ASP A 25 -43.36 -16.53 -20.47
C ASP A 25 -44.72 -15.86 -20.17
N MET A 26 -44.84 -15.21 -19.02
CA MET A 26 -46.05 -14.43 -18.67
C MET A 26 -46.25 -13.23 -19.60
N TYR A 27 -45.18 -12.54 -20.01
CA TYR A 27 -45.25 -11.42 -20.95
C TYR A 27 -45.82 -11.85 -22.32
N HIS A 28 -45.43 -13.02 -22.83
CA HIS A 28 -45.92 -13.52 -24.12
C HIS A 28 -47.41 -13.94 -24.07
N LYS A 29 -47.90 -14.42 -22.92
CA LYS A 29 -49.27 -14.92 -22.74
C LYS A 29 -50.25 -13.90 -22.15
N GLY A 30 -49.76 -12.78 -21.61
CA GLY A 30 -50.55 -11.78 -20.89
C GLY A 30 -51.18 -10.70 -21.78
N ASP A 31 -52.22 -10.07 -21.24
CA ASP A 31 -52.98 -8.96 -21.83
C ASP A 31 -52.13 -7.68 -21.97
N SER A 32 -52.54 -6.75 -22.84
CA SER A 32 -51.72 -5.56 -23.19
C SER A 32 -51.31 -4.68 -21.97
N GLU A 33 -52.20 -4.46 -21.00
CA GLU A 33 -51.89 -3.68 -19.79
C GLU A 33 -50.88 -4.37 -18.85
N LEU A 34 -50.88 -5.70 -18.83
CA LEU A 34 -49.91 -6.48 -18.04
C LEU A 34 -48.50 -6.36 -18.64
N ARG A 35 -48.40 -6.25 -19.97
CA ARG A 35 -47.11 -6.13 -20.68
C ARG A 35 -46.38 -4.84 -20.33
N ASP A 36 -47.07 -3.69 -20.36
CA ASP A 36 -46.47 -2.39 -20.03
C ASP A 36 -45.98 -2.34 -18.58
N SER A 37 -46.78 -2.88 -17.65
CA SER A 37 -46.40 -2.97 -16.23
C SER A 37 -45.18 -3.86 -16.02
N MET A 38 -45.09 -4.97 -16.77
CA MET A 38 -43.96 -5.89 -16.72
C MET A 38 -42.70 -5.32 -17.36
N GLU A 39 -42.82 -4.54 -18.44
CA GLU A 39 -41.70 -3.81 -19.06
C GLU A 39 -41.11 -2.78 -18.10
N PHE A 40 -41.96 -1.99 -17.45
CA PHE A 40 -41.51 -1.03 -16.45
C PHE A 40 -40.82 -1.72 -15.27
N ALA A 41 -41.44 -2.78 -14.71
CA ALA A 41 -40.86 -3.54 -13.62
C ALA A 41 -39.51 -4.18 -14.01
N GLY A 42 -39.43 -4.75 -15.22
CA GLY A 42 -38.20 -5.30 -15.79
C GLY A 42 -37.11 -4.25 -15.95
N ALA A 43 -37.43 -3.06 -16.43
CA ALA A 43 -36.49 -1.94 -16.55
C ALA A 43 -35.98 -1.48 -15.18
N VAL A 44 -36.86 -1.36 -14.17
CA VAL A 44 -36.48 -0.98 -12.80
C VAL A 44 -35.58 -2.04 -12.17
N ILE A 45 -35.94 -3.32 -12.28
CA ILE A 45 -35.15 -4.44 -11.73
C ILE A 45 -33.80 -4.54 -12.45
N GLY A 46 -33.79 -4.41 -13.78
CA GLY A 46 -32.57 -4.43 -14.58
C GLY A 46 -31.63 -3.27 -14.22
N GLY A 47 -32.17 -2.06 -14.11
CA GLY A 47 -31.42 -0.88 -13.66
C GLY A 47 -30.85 -1.04 -12.25
N ALA A 48 -31.66 -1.54 -11.30
CA ALA A 48 -31.21 -1.84 -9.94
C ALA A 48 -30.12 -2.92 -9.92
N GLY A 49 -30.24 -3.95 -10.77
CA GLY A 49 -29.24 -5.01 -10.93
C GLY A 49 -27.88 -4.46 -11.38
N VAL A 50 -27.85 -3.60 -12.38
CA VAL A 50 -26.62 -2.95 -12.87
C VAL A 50 -25.95 -2.13 -11.77
N LEU A 51 -26.73 -1.32 -11.04
CA LEU A 51 -26.22 -0.51 -9.93
C LEU A 51 -25.64 -1.39 -8.81
N PHE A 52 -26.33 -2.48 -8.46
CA PHE A 52 -25.87 -3.42 -7.45
C PHE A 52 -24.57 -4.12 -7.87
N SER A 53 -24.49 -4.61 -9.11
CA SER A 53 -23.28 -5.23 -9.66
C SER A 53 -22.10 -4.27 -9.69
N ALA A 54 -22.31 -3.01 -10.09
CA ALA A 54 -21.28 -1.98 -10.08
C ALA A 54 -20.77 -1.69 -8.67
N PHE A 55 -21.69 -1.54 -7.70
CA PHE A 55 -21.36 -1.34 -6.30
C PHE A 55 -20.56 -2.51 -5.72
N TYR A 56 -20.99 -3.75 -5.97
CA TYR A 56 -20.28 -4.94 -5.50
C TYR A 56 -18.91 -5.10 -6.17
N GLY A 57 -18.82 -4.83 -7.47
CA GLY A 57 -17.55 -4.82 -8.21
C GLY A 57 -16.55 -3.83 -7.61
N PHE A 58 -17.01 -2.63 -7.24
CA PHE A 58 -16.19 -1.65 -6.53
C PHE A 58 -15.69 -2.17 -5.18
N LEU A 59 -16.55 -2.80 -4.37
CA LEU A 59 -16.15 -3.37 -3.07
C LEU A 59 -15.09 -4.47 -3.22
N VAL A 60 -15.25 -5.37 -4.20
CA VAL A 60 -14.29 -6.44 -4.48
C VAL A 60 -12.95 -5.87 -4.96
N ALA A 61 -12.97 -4.86 -5.83
CA ALA A 61 -11.76 -4.20 -6.29
C ALA A 61 -11.03 -3.49 -5.14
N ALA A 62 -11.77 -2.83 -4.25
CA ALA A 62 -11.21 -2.17 -3.06
C ALA A 62 -10.56 -3.17 -2.09
N ASP A 63 -11.21 -4.31 -1.84
CA ASP A 63 -10.68 -5.40 -1.00
C ASP A 63 -9.43 -6.03 -1.61
N SER A 64 -9.48 -6.35 -2.92
CA SER A 64 -8.33 -6.88 -3.65
C SER A 64 -7.13 -5.93 -3.61
N ALA A 65 -7.37 -4.63 -3.80
CA ALA A 65 -6.32 -3.61 -3.68
C ALA A 65 -5.75 -3.54 -2.25
N ALA A 66 -6.57 -3.69 -1.21
CA ALA A 66 -6.11 -3.75 0.18
C ALA A 66 -5.22 -4.97 0.45
N VAL A 67 -5.63 -6.15 -0.03
CA VAL A 67 -4.82 -7.37 0.08
C VAL A 67 -3.50 -7.24 -0.68
N ALA A 68 -3.52 -6.67 -1.89
CA ALA A 68 -2.32 -6.45 -2.69
C ALA A 68 -1.33 -5.51 -1.98
N ARG A 69 -1.82 -4.39 -1.43
CA ARG A 69 -0.99 -3.46 -0.65
C ARG A 69 -0.37 -4.12 0.58
N ARG A 70 -1.14 -4.95 1.30
CA ARG A 70 -0.64 -5.68 2.48
C ARG A 70 0.43 -6.68 2.10
N ARG A 71 0.22 -7.45 1.02
CA ARG A 71 1.23 -8.36 0.48
C ARG A 71 2.51 -7.61 0.12
N ARG A 72 2.38 -6.46 -0.56
CA ARG A 72 3.52 -5.63 -0.92
C ARG A 72 4.30 -5.12 0.30
N SER A 73 3.61 -4.74 1.37
CA SER A 73 4.27 -4.38 2.64
C SER A 73 5.07 -5.53 3.24
N LEU A 74 4.53 -6.76 3.19
CA LEU A 74 5.25 -7.94 3.68
C LEU A 74 6.48 -8.25 2.81
N GLU A 75 6.37 -8.13 1.49
CA GLU A 75 7.53 -8.29 0.58
C GLU A 75 8.65 -7.29 0.90
N ILE A 76 8.31 -6.03 1.20
CA ILE A 76 9.30 -5.01 1.62
C ILE A 76 9.97 -5.38 2.93
N ILE A 77 9.20 -5.89 3.90
CA ILE A 77 9.72 -6.35 5.19
C ILE A 77 10.67 -7.54 4.97
N ASP A 78 10.28 -8.50 4.14
CA ASP A 78 11.11 -9.67 3.81
C ASP A 78 12.41 -9.25 3.12
N GLN A 79 12.35 -8.31 2.17
CA GLN A 79 13.53 -7.74 1.50
C GLN A 79 14.48 -7.08 2.50
N LEU A 80 13.97 -6.25 3.42
CA LEU A 80 14.80 -5.62 4.45
C LEU A 80 15.43 -6.63 5.44
N ASN A 81 14.83 -7.80 5.57
CA ASN A 81 15.33 -8.88 6.40
C ASN A 81 16.28 -9.83 5.66
N GLU A 82 16.53 -9.61 4.37
CA GLU A 82 17.53 -10.39 3.65
C GLU A 82 18.91 -10.21 4.28
N GLN A 83 19.63 -11.32 4.40
CA GLN A 83 20.90 -11.39 5.14
C GLN A 83 21.91 -10.32 4.69
N HIS A 84 21.97 -10.06 3.39
CA HIS A 84 22.90 -9.09 2.84
C HIS A 84 22.53 -7.65 3.24
N ILE A 85 21.24 -7.26 3.20
CA ILE A 85 20.76 -5.95 3.65
C ILE A 85 20.98 -5.77 5.15
N VAL A 86 20.64 -6.79 5.96
CA VAL A 86 20.86 -6.75 7.41
C VAL A 86 22.35 -6.58 7.73
N ARG A 87 23.23 -7.31 7.02
CA ARG A 87 24.68 -7.18 7.19
C ARG A 87 25.17 -5.79 6.81
N THR A 88 24.73 -5.25 5.68
CA THR A 88 25.06 -3.89 5.24
C THR A 88 24.61 -2.87 6.28
N ARG A 89 23.36 -2.93 6.74
CA ARG A 89 22.84 -2.06 7.81
C ARG A 89 23.72 -2.11 9.06
N VAL A 90 23.97 -3.31 9.60
CA VAL A 90 24.74 -3.47 10.83
C VAL A 90 26.17 -2.96 10.66
N MET A 91 26.79 -3.23 9.50
CA MET A 91 28.14 -2.74 9.18
C MET A 91 28.19 -1.22 9.18
N LEU A 92 27.27 -0.57 8.46
CA LEU A 92 27.20 0.89 8.35
C LEU A 92 26.89 1.54 9.69
N GLU A 93 25.83 1.10 10.39
CA GLU A 93 25.44 1.68 11.68
C GLU A 93 26.51 1.52 12.76
N THR A 94 27.17 0.37 12.82
CA THR A 94 28.25 0.13 13.78
C THR A 94 29.49 0.95 13.44
N GLY A 95 29.80 1.09 12.15
CA GLY A 95 30.90 1.91 11.67
C GLY A 95 30.69 3.39 11.99
N ILE A 96 29.51 3.93 11.68
CA ILE A 96 29.11 5.30 12.00
C ILE A 96 29.22 5.58 13.50
N LYS A 97 28.67 4.70 14.36
CA LYS A 97 28.70 4.88 15.82
C LYS A 97 30.11 4.85 16.41
N LYS A 98 31.08 4.22 15.74
CA LYS A 98 32.47 4.13 16.20
C LYS A 98 33.36 5.21 15.60
N SER A 99 32.93 5.86 14.52
CA SER A 99 33.72 6.88 13.85
C SER A 99 33.52 8.25 14.53
N PRO A 100 34.60 9.01 14.78
CA PRO A 100 34.49 10.40 15.19
C PRO A 100 33.92 11.29 14.08
N ASP A 101 34.16 10.94 12.81
CA ASP A 101 33.54 11.56 11.63
C ASP A 101 32.79 10.49 10.80
N PRO A 102 31.45 10.43 10.90
CA PRO A 102 30.64 9.52 10.10
C PRO A 102 30.77 9.74 8.58
N TYR A 103 30.89 10.98 8.12
CA TYR A 103 30.93 11.28 6.69
C TYR A 103 32.25 10.79 6.07
N GLU A 104 33.37 11.08 6.73
CA GLU A 104 34.68 10.59 6.29
C GLU A 104 34.71 9.06 6.28
N TYR A 105 34.18 8.39 7.30
CA TYR A 105 34.11 6.94 7.34
C TYR A 105 33.34 6.35 6.15
N LEU A 106 32.14 6.88 5.86
CA LEU A 106 31.28 6.38 4.80
C LEU A 106 31.83 6.69 3.40
N THR A 107 32.66 7.72 3.26
CA THR A 107 33.31 8.11 2.00
C THR A 107 34.72 7.56 1.83
N SER A 108 35.32 6.99 2.89
CA SER A 108 36.71 6.50 2.90
C SER A 108 37.00 5.35 1.92
N LYS A 109 35.98 4.59 1.53
CA LYS A 109 36.10 3.45 0.61
C LYS A 109 34.94 3.46 -0.37
N ASP A 110 35.24 3.25 -1.66
CA ASP A 110 34.23 3.24 -2.72
C ASP A 110 33.09 2.25 -2.43
N ASN A 111 33.42 1.06 -1.91
CA ASN A 111 32.42 0.05 -1.54
C ASN A 111 31.49 0.54 -0.42
N LEU A 112 32.01 1.23 0.60
CA LEU A 112 31.20 1.77 1.70
C LEU A 112 30.29 2.90 1.23
N LYS A 113 30.79 3.75 0.34
CA LYS A 113 30.00 4.83 -0.27
C LYS A 113 28.85 4.24 -1.10
N ALA A 114 29.15 3.24 -1.94
CA ALA A 114 28.13 2.54 -2.73
C ALA A 114 27.08 1.85 -1.86
N ASP A 115 27.51 1.12 -0.82
CA ASP A 115 26.63 0.45 0.14
C ASP A 115 25.73 1.45 0.90
N THR A 116 26.28 2.61 1.26
CA THR A 116 25.53 3.70 1.90
C THR A 116 24.46 4.26 0.98
N HIS A 117 24.80 4.57 -0.27
CA HIS A 117 23.83 5.06 -1.25
C HIS A 117 22.76 4.00 -1.55
N PHE A 118 23.14 2.74 -1.67
CA PHE A 118 22.20 1.64 -1.85
C PHE A 118 21.23 1.55 -0.67
N TYR A 119 21.73 1.54 0.56
CA TYR A 119 20.88 1.44 1.75
C TYR A 119 19.95 2.64 1.89
N LEU A 120 20.45 3.87 1.73
CA LEU A 120 19.61 5.08 1.76
C LEU A 120 18.58 5.11 0.62
N GLY A 121 18.97 4.67 -0.58
CA GLY A 121 18.06 4.53 -1.72
C GLY A 121 16.93 3.56 -1.42
N LEU A 122 17.22 2.43 -0.79
CA LEU A 122 16.20 1.48 -0.34
C LEU A 122 15.22 2.11 0.67
N LEU A 123 15.71 2.92 1.61
CA LEU A 123 14.84 3.61 2.56
C LEU A 123 13.96 4.68 1.88
N GLU A 124 14.51 5.40 0.91
CA GLU A 124 13.79 6.38 0.09
C GLU A 124 12.69 5.71 -0.74
N ASP A 125 12.99 4.56 -1.36
CA ASP A 125 12.03 3.77 -2.13
C ASP A 125 10.84 3.29 -1.28
N ILE A 126 11.10 2.94 -0.01
CA ILE A 126 10.02 2.59 0.94
C ILE A 126 9.13 3.81 1.18
N ALA A 127 9.71 4.99 1.43
CA ALA A 127 8.94 6.22 1.61
C ALA A 127 8.11 6.57 0.38
N LEU A 128 8.67 6.44 -0.82
CA LEU A 128 7.98 6.64 -2.09
C LEU A 128 6.84 5.62 -2.30
N THR A 129 7.05 4.37 -1.94
CA THR A 129 6.03 3.31 -2.03
C THR A 129 4.85 3.57 -1.09
N ILE A 130 5.11 4.11 0.09
CA ILE A 130 4.06 4.56 1.03
C ILE A 130 3.31 5.76 0.45
N ARG A 131 4.03 6.76 -0.07
CA ARG A 131 3.43 7.98 -0.65
C ARG A 131 2.51 7.67 -1.83
N SER A 132 2.94 6.77 -2.71
CA SER A 132 2.18 6.33 -3.89
C SER A 132 1.01 5.38 -3.57
N HIS A 133 0.79 5.05 -2.30
CA HIS A 133 -0.26 4.15 -1.83
C HIS A 133 -0.15 2.72 -2.38
N VAL A 134 1.06 2.29 -2.74
CA VAL A 134 1.34 0.93 -3.24
C VAL A 134 1.54 -0.07 -2.10
N ALA A 135 1.99 0.42 -0.93
CA ALA A 135 2.10 -0.39 0.29
C ALA A 135 1.09 0.05 1.36
N ASP A 136 0.73 -0.89 2.24
CA ASP A 136 0.01 -0.60 3.47
C ASP A 136 0.97 0.01 4.51
N GLU A 137 0.84 1.32 4.71
CA GLU A 137 1.64 2.09 5.65
C GLU A 137 1.52 1.58 7.09
N GLN A 138 0.32 1.13 7.50
CA GLN A 138 0.07 0.72 8.88
C GLN A 138 0.92 -0.52 9.22
N VAL A 139 0.97 -1.48 8.30
CA VAL A 139 1.80 -2.69 8.43
C VAL A 139 3.29 -2.34 8.47
N LEU A 140 3.75 -1.47 7.58
CA LEU A 140 5.16 -1.05 7.56
C LEU A 140 5.55 -0.27 8.82
N TYR A 141 4.67 0.61 9.32
CA TYR A 141 4.91 1.37 10.54
C TYR A 141 5.10 0.44 11.75
N GLU A 142 4.26 -0.58 11.89
CA GLU A 142 4.36 -1.55 13.00
C GLU A 142 5.68 -2.31 12.99
N SER A 143 6.17 -2.71 11.82
CA SER A 143 7.40 -3.50 11.71
C SER A 143 8.68 -2.67 11.64
N LEU A 144 8.63 -1.50 11.01
CA LEU A 144 9.83 -0.76 10.58
C LEU A 144 9.97 0.62 11.20
N SER A 145 8.99 1.12 11.98
CA SER A 145 9.04 2.50 12.49
C SER A 145 10.32 2.82 13.25
N PHE A 146 10.72 1.96 14.17
CA PHE A 146 11.98 2.12 14.91
C PHE A 146 13.19 2.10 13.97
N ILE A 147 13.26 1.11 13.07
CA ILE A 147 14.39 0.92 12.16
C ILE A 147 14.56 2.14 11.24
N LEU A 148 13.50 2.60 10.57
CA LEU A 148 13.59 3.73 9.63
C LEU A 148 13.88 5.05 10.34
N THR A 149 13.26 5.29 11.50
CA THR A 149 13.49 6.53 12.25
C THR A 149 14.93 6.62 12.79
N GLU A 150 15.46 5.52 13.34
CA GLU A 150 16.84 5.48 13.83
C GLU A 150 17.87 5.46 12.70
N ALA A 151 17.58 4.76 11.59
CA ALA A 151 18.43 4.80 10.41
C ALA A 151 18.56 6.23 9.89
N TYR A 152 17.44 6.94 9.67
CA TYR A 152 17.49 8.33 9.20
C TYR A 152 18.36 9.22 10.11
N LYS A 153 18.15 9.16 11.43
CA LYS A 153 18.97 9.93 12.39
C LYS A 153 20.46 9.58 12.29
N THR A 154 20.77 8.30 12.14
CA THR A 154 22.15 7.80 12.05
C THR A 154 22.85 8.31 10.79
N PHE A 155 22.15 8.35 9.66
CA PHE A 155 22.69 8.79 8.37
C PHE A 155 22.51 10.29 8.09
N GLN A 156 21.80 11.03 8.94
CA GLN A 156 21.53 12.46 8.74
C GLN A 156 22.81 13.28 8.47
N PRO A 157 23.91 13.13 9.22
CA PRO A 157 25.13 13.91 8.94
C PRO A 157 25.71 13.65 7.54
N PHE A 158 25.59 12.41 7.05
CA PHE A 158 26.02 12.04 5.71
C PHE A 158 25.12 12.66 4.64
N ILE A 159 23.80 12.60 4.85
CA ILE A 159 22.81 13.22 3.94
C ILE A 159 23.05 14.72 3.86
N ASP A 160 23.23 15.41 5.00
CA ASP A 160 23.46 16.86 5.03
C ASP A 160 24.75 17.25 4.30
N SER A 161 25.82 16.47 4.48
CA SER A 161 27.09 16.67 3.78
C SER A 161 26.95 16.44 2.27
N LEU A 162 26.20 15.41 1.87
CA LEU A 162 25.91 15.13 0.47
C LEU A 162 25.08 16.27 -0.16
N ARG A 163 24.03 16.75 0.53
CA ARG A 163 23.25 17.90 0.06
C ARG A 163 24.12 19.13 -0.15
N ALA A 164 25.08 19.39 0.75
CA ALA A 164 26.04 20.48 0.61
C ALA A 164 26.96 20.30 -0.62
N GLU A 165 27.40 19.07 -0.92
CA GLU A 165 28.20 18.75 -2.12
C GLU A 165 27.43 19.01 -3.42
N TYR A 166 26.16 18.62 -3.49
CA TYR A 166 25.30 18.80 -4.67
C TYR A 166 24.60 20.17 -4.70
N SER A 167 25.35 21.26 -4.47
CA SER A 167 24.84 22.64 -4.55
C SER A 167 23.64 22.95 -3.64
N GLY A 168 23.49 22.22 -2.52
CA GLY A 168 22.41 22.42 -1.56
C GLY A 168 21.08 21.76 -1.95
N ASP A 169 21.06 20.78 -2.86
CA ASP A 169 19.84 20.09 -3.27
C ASP A 169 19.14 19.39 -2.09
N GLN A 170 18.08 20.03 -1.57
CA GLN A 170 17.29 19.52 -0.44
C GLN A 170 16.37 18.34 -0.82
N THR A 171 16.29 17.97 -2.10
CA THR A 171 15.43 16.86 -2.54
C THR A 171 16.04 15.49 -2.29
N LEU A 172 17.38 15.42 -2.18
CA LEU A 172 18.10 14.18 -1.88
C LEU A 172 17.64 13.60 -0.55
N TYR A 173 17.10 12.38 -0.60
CA TYR A 173 16.59 11.63 0.56
C TYR A 173 15.51 12.39 1.37
N SER A 174 14.76 13.26 0.71
CA SER A 174 13.75 14.09 1.37
C SER A 174 12.50 13.30 1.77
N GLU A 175 12.21 12.17 1.11
CA GLU A 175 11.02 11.38 1.41
C GLU A 175 11.21 10.54 2.67
N ILE A 176 12.39 9.93 2.86
CA ILE A 176 12.73 9.23 4.11
C ILE A 176 12.81 10.20 5.28
N GLU A 177 13.29 11.43 5.07
CA GLU A 177 13.28 12.49 6.09
C GLU A 177 11.85 12.78 6.56
N LYS A 178 10.93 13.09 5.63
CA LYS A 178 9.53 13.38 5.97
C LYS A 178 8.85 12.17 6.60
N LEU A 179 9.12 10.96 6.11
CA LEU A 179 8.59 9.72 6.67
C LEU A 179 9.04 9.56 8.13
N SER A 180 10.34 9.68 8.39
CA SER A 180 10.94 9.58 9.72
C SER A 180 10.32 10.60 10.69
N GLN A 181 10.21 11.87 10.27
CA GLN A 181 9.58 12.92 11.06
C GLN A 181 8.13 12.58 11.42
N ARG A 182 7.31 12.11 10.46
CA ARG A 182 5.91 11.76 10.69
C ARG A 182 5.76 10.54 11.59
N TRP A 183 6.56 9.51 11.37
CA TRP A 183 6.51 8.28 12.14
C TRP A 183 7.00 8.46 13.57
N SER A 184 7.98 9.33 13.81
CA SER A 184 8.46 9.65 15.16
C SER A 184 7.35 10.21 16.08
N ILE A 185 6.36 10.89 15.49
CA ILE A 185 5.18 11.42 16.19
C ILE A 185 3.91 10.57 15.99
N CYS A 186 4.07 9.30 15.59
CA CYS A 186 2.97 8.35 15.37
C CYS A 186 1.92 8.85 14.36
N ARG A 187 2.33 9.54 13.30
CA ARG A 187 1.43 10.02 12.23
C ARG A 187 1.73 9.39 10.89
N SER A 188 0.65 9.18 10.13
CA SER A 188 0.72 8.71 8.75
C SER A 188 1.43 9.75 7.89
N TYR A 189 2.40 9.29 7.13
CA TYR A 189 3.11 10.03 6.12
C TYR A 189 2.15 10.55 5.05
N ARG A 190 1.23 9.70 4.59
CA ARG A 190 0.28 10.03 3.52
C ARG A 190 -0.85 10.95 3.98
N THR A 191 -1.50 10.63 5.09
CA THR A 191 -2.76 11.29 5.47
C THR A 191 -2.63 12.19 6.70
N ASN A 192 -1.46 12.27 7.33
CA ASN A 192 -1.22 13.00 8.58
C ASN A 192 -2.14 12.58 9.75
N LYS A 193 -2.84 11.44 9.62
CA LYS A 193 -3.72 10.88 10.66
C LYS A 193 -2.87 10.11 11.66
N LYS A 194 -3.34 10.01 12.91
CA LYS A 194 -2.66 9.23 13.94
C LYS A 194 -2.64 7.75 13.54
N LEU A 195 -1.46 7.14 13.49
CA LEU A 195 -1.28 5.71 13.33
C LEU A 195 -1.59 5.03 14.66
N LYS A 196 -2.32 3.92 14.61
CA LYS A 196 -2.60 3.11 15.80
C LYS A 196 -1.43 2.16 16.00
N ARG A 197 -1.10 1.80 17.24
CA ARG A 197 -0.27 0.61 17.48
C ARG A 197 -1.24 -0.52 17.81
N LEU A 198 -1.15 -1.63 17.07
CA LEU A 198 -1.79 -2.87 17.47
C LEU A 198 -0.95 -3.45 18.61
N ILE A 199 -1.28 -3.07 19.85
CA ILE A 199 -0.72 -3.67 21.08
C ILE A 199 -1.67 -4.77 21.52
#